data_AF-A0A6V7XSQ9-F1
#
_entry.id   AF-A0A6V7XSQ9-F1
#
_cell.length_a   1.000
_cell.length_b   1.000
_cell.length_c   1.000
_cell.angle_alpha   90.00
_cell.angle_beta   90.00
_cell.angle_gamma   90.00
#
_symmetry.space_group_name_H-M   'P 1'
#
loop_
_entity.id
_entity.type
_entity.pdbx_description
1 polymer ?
#
loop_
_entity_poly.entity_id
_entity_poly.type
_entity_poly.pdbx_seq_one_letter_code
_entity_poly.pdbx_strand_id
1 'polypeptide(L)'
;MSNPPTDLYWRHVNLTHTQLTGIQDGYGPEKQFYFSRVRFAITPILKIQMAGDFYDLDRVFKKPKTSYSSNNHCSGFIVLEGNKDMSGNFMNYLAKIIF
;
A
#
# COMPACT_ATOMS: atom_id res chain seq x y z
N MET A 1 28.81 3.54 -19.75
CA MET A 1 27.39 3.16 -19.57
C MET A 1 27.28 2.50 -18.21
N SER A 2 26.64 3.14 -17.23
CA SER A 2 26.43 2.56 -15.91
C SER A 2 25.42 1.43 -16.01
N ASN A 3 25.79 0.23 -15.55
CA ASN A 3 24.84 -0.89 -15.45
C ASN A 3 23.65 -0.45 -14.58
N PRO A 4 22.40 -0.68 -15.01
CA PRO A 4 21.27 -0.47 -14.11
C PRO A 4 21.46 -1.37 -12.89
N PRO A 5 21.09 -0.91 -11.67
CA PRO A 5 21.16 -1.77 -10.50
C PRO A 5 20.37 -3.05 -10.80
N THR A 6 21.01 -4.21 -10.69
CA THR A 6 20.42 -5.53 -10.96
C THR A 6 19.36 -5.92 -9.93
N ASP A 7 19.15 -5.09 -8.92
CA ASP A 7 18.17 -5.30 -7.87
C ASP A 7 16.76 -4.99 -8.39
N LEU A 8 16.03 -6.05 -8.74
CA LEU A 8 14.64 -5.98 -9.17
C LEU A 8 13.71 -5.40 -8.11
N TYR A 9 14.01 -5.57 -6.81
CA TYR A 9 13.23 -5.01 -5.73
C TYR A 9 13.33 -3.48 -5.74
N TRP A 10 14.56 -2.96 -5.71
CA TRP A 10 14.77 -1.50 -5.71
C TRP A 10 14.30 -0.84 -7.01
N ARG A 11 14.34 -1.56 -8.13
CA ARG A 11 13.73 -1.08 -9.38
C ARG A 11 12.23 -0.80 -9.22
N HIS A 12 11.49 -1.72 -8.61
CA HIS A 12 10.05 -1.51 -8.39
C HIS A 12 9.79 -0.40 -7.38
N VAL A 13 10.55 -0.35 -6.27
CA VAL A 13 10.45 0.75 -5.30
C VAL A 13 10.65 2.10 -5.99
N ASN A 14 11.64 2.20 -6.87
CA ASN A 14 11.95 3.41 -7.60
C ASN A 14 10.82 3.81 -8.57
N LEU A 15 10.24 2.84 -9.29
CA LEU A 15 9.09 3.08 -10.17
C LEU A 15 7.87 3.57 -9.39
N THR A 16 7.56 2.96 -8.24
CA THR A 16 6.45 3.39 -7.38
C THR A 16 6.64 4.83 -6.88
N HIS A 17 7.85 5.19 -6.45
CA HIS A 17 8.14 6.56 -6.02
C HIS A 17 8.19 7.56 -7.18
N THR A 18 8.58 7.12 -8.38
CA THR A 18 8.49 7.93 -9.61
C THR A 18 7.04 8.27 -9.91
N GLN A 19 6.13 7.30 -9.82
CA GLN A 19 4.70 7.51 -9.99
C GLN A 19 4.13 8.49 -8.96
N LEU A 20 4.48 8.31 -7.68
CA LEU A 20 4.09 9.23 -6.60
C LEU A 20 4.58 10.66 -6.84
N THR A 21 5.81 10.81 -7.32
CA THR A 21 6.39 12.11 -7.67
C THR A 21 5.62 12.76 -8.82
N GLY A 22 5.28 11.99 -9.86
CA GLY A 22 4.47 12.47 -10.99
C GLY A 22 3.07 12.92 -10.57
N ILE A 23 2.40 12.20 -9.66
CA ILE A 23 1.09 12.61 -9.12
C ILE A 23 1.23 13.93 -8.34
N GLN A 24 2.26 14.05 -7.50
CA GLN A 24 2.48 15.26 -6.72
C GLN A 24 2.79 16.47 -7.61
N ASP A 25 3.65 16.31 -8.61
CA ASP A 25 3.95 17.38 -9.57
C ASP A 25 2.73 17.75 -10.42
N GLY A 26 1.88 16.77 -10.73
CA GLY A 26 0.66 17.01 -11.46
C GLY A 26 -0.42 17.74 -10.66
N TYR A 27 -0.46 17.51 -9.35
CA TYR A 27 -1.40 18.16 -8.44
C TYR A 27 -0.89 19.52 -7.92
N GLY A 28 0.42 19.66 -7.73
CA GLY A 28 1.04 20.82 -7.10
C GLY A 28 1.28 22.03 -8.03
N PRO A 29 1.78 23.15 -7.48
CA PRO A 29 2.15 24.33 -8.28
C PRO A 29 3.41 24.09 -9.13
N GLU A 30 4.24 23.11 -8.75
CA GLU A 30 5.44 22.70 -9.48
C GLU A 30 5.06 21.89 -10.71
N LYS A 31 4.76 22.58 -11.81
CA LYS A 31 4.40 22.01 -13.11
C LYS A 31 5.60 21.36 -13.84
N GLN A 32 6.36 20.49 -13.17
CA GLN A 32 7.51 19.77 -13.72
C GLN A 32 7.11 18.47 -14.45
N PHE A 33 6.06 18.55 -15.26
CA PHE A 33 5.35 17.39 -15.84
C PHE A 33 6.18 16.47 -16.74
N TYR A 34 7.37 16.89 -17.18
CA TYR A 34 8.12 16.21 -18.23
C TYR A 34 9.42 15.56 -17.77
N PHE A 35 9.76 15.65 -16.48
CA PHE A 35 10.98 15.04 -15.94
C PHE A 35 10.66 13.86 -15.04
N SER A 36 10.93 12.64 -15.53
CA SER A 36 10.91 11.42 -14.72
C SER A 36 11.99 11.51 -13.65
N ARG A 37 11.57 11.84 -12.43
CA ARG A 37 12.45 11.91 -11.26
C ARG A 37 11.78 11.30 -10.06
N VAL A 38 12.60 10.95 -9.08
CA VAL A 38 12.16 10.37 -7.82
C VAL A 38 12.39 11.39 -6.73
N ARG A 39 11.32 11.77 -6.03
CA ARG A 39 11.39 12.63 -4.85
C ARG A 39 11.00 11.82 -3.62
N PHE A 40 11.98 11.57 -2.74
CA PHE A 40 11.74 11.02 -1.42
C PHE A 40 11.41 12.15 -0.44
N ALA A 41 10.13 12.51 -0.36
CA ALA A 41 9.65 13.55 0.55
C ALA A 41 8.32 13.15 1.20
N ILE A 42 8.07 13.65 2.41
CA ILE A 42 6.78 13.50 3.07
C ILE A 42 5.82 14.52 2.49
N THR A 43 4.87 14.05 1.69
CA THR A 43 3.96 14.89 0.90
C THR A 43 2.52 14.55 1.28
N PRO A 44 1.54 15.45 1.07
CA PRO A 44 0.13 15.12 1.32
C PRO A 44 -0.32 13.88 0.53
N ILE A 45 0.16 13.72 -0.70
CA ILE A 45 -0.11 12.55 -1.54
C ILE A 45 0.49 11.27 -0.94
N LEU A 46 1.73 11.31 -0.45
CA LEU A 46 2.33 10.16 0.24
C LEU A 46 1.56 9.81 1.52
N LYS A 47 1.10 10.80 2.28
CA LYS A 47 0.31 10.57 3.49
C LYS A 47 -1.00 9.82 3.23
N ILE A 48 -1.62 10.02 2.05
CA ILE A 48 -2.80 9.25 1.64
C ILE A 48 -2.44 7.77 1.45
N GLN A 49 -1.31 7.47 0.82
CA GLN A 49 -0.87 6.08 0.63
C GLN A 49 -0.54 5.38 1.96
N MET A 50 0.00 6.14 2.92
CA MET A 50 0.40 5.62 4.23
C MET A 50 -0.75 5.60 5.26
N ALA A 51 -2.01 5.75 4.83
CA ALA A 51 -3.13 5.81 5.77
C ALA A 51 -3.25 4.55 6.65
N GLY A 52 -3.02 3.36 6.05
CA GLY A 52 -2.96 2.10 6.78
C GLY A 52 -1.76 2.04 7.73
N ASP A 53 -0.57 2.41 7.25
CA ASP A 53 0.64 2.43 8.07
C ASP A 53 0.50 3.37 9.28
N PHE A 54 -0.14 4.54 9.11
CA PHE A 54 -0.36 5.47 10.20
C PHE A 54 -1.26 4.91 11.30
N TYR A 55 -2.19 4.00 10.98
CA TYR A 55 -3.00 3.31 11.98
C TYR A 55 -2.13 2.47 12.92
N ASP A 56 -1.19 1.71 12.37
CA ASP A 56 -0.26 0.90 13.17
C ASP A 56 0.81 1.76 13.86
N LEU A 57 1.34 2.79 13.18
CA LEU A 57 2.33 3.70 13.76
C LEU A 57 1.75 4.51 14.92
N ASP A 58 0.47 4.90 14.89
CA ASP A 58 -0.20 5.58 15.99
C ASP A 58 -0.17 4.72 17.28
N ARG A 59 -0.30 3.38 17.13
CA ARG A 59 -0.15 2.43 18.25
C ARG A 59 1.30 2.32 18.73
N VAL A 60 2.26 2.23 17.81
CA VAL A 60 3.70 2.13 18.14
C VAL A 60 4.18 3.38 18.88
N PHE A 61 3.78 4.57 18.42
CA PHE A 61 4.17 5.85 18.99
C PHE A 61 3.26 6.32 20.14
N LYS A 62 2.34 5.46 20.61
CA LYS A 62 1.44 5.72 21.76
C LYS A 62 0.67 7.02 21.65
N LYS A 63 0.19 7.34 20.44
CA LYS A 63 -0.62 8.54 20.22
C LYS A 63 -1.96 8.41 20.96
N PRO A 64 -2.45 9.48 21.62
CA PRO A 64 -3.74 9.45 22.30
C PRO A 64 -4.85 9.15 21.30
N LYS A 65 -5.74 8.22 21.65
CA LYS A 65 -6.86 7.81 20.81
C LYS A 65 -7.77 9.01 20.56
N THR A 66 -7.92 9.40 19.30
CA THR A 66 -8.95 10.36 18.88
C THR A 66 -10.24 9.62 18.54
N SER A 67 -11.38 10.31 18.57
CA SER A 67 -12.72 9.75 18.29
C SER A 67 -12.88 9.10 16.91
N TYR A 68 -11.88 9.22 16.03
CA TYR A 68 -11.88 8.70 14.65
C TYR A 68 -11.28 7.29 14.50
N SER A 69 -10.93 6.61 15.59
CA SER A 69 -10.50 5.21 15.54
C SER A 69 -11.70 4.27 15.33
N SER A 70 -12.31 4.31 14.16
CA SER A 70 -13.27 3.26 13.76
C SER A 70 -12.50 1.99 13.44
N ASN A 71 -12.57 0.99 14.31
CA ASN A 71 -12.12 -0.38 14.04
C ASN A 71 -13.03 -1.02 12.98
N ASN A 72 -12.84 -0.65 11.72
CA ASN A 72 -13.53 -1.27 10.62
C ASN A 72 -12.62 -2.36 10.05
N HIS A 73 -12.98 -3.61 10.30
CA HIS A 73 -12.30 -4.76 9.71
C HIS A 73 -12.82 -4.98 8.28
N CYS A 74 -11.92 -5.12 7.30
CA CYS A 74 -12.29 -5.54 5.95
C CYS A 74 -12.54 -7.05 5.93
N SER A 75 -13.67 -7.49 5.36
CA SER A 75 -13.93 -8.91 5.08
C SER A 75 -13.66 -9.20 3.59
N GLY A 76 -13.06 -10.36 3.31
CA GLY A 76 -12.81 -10.85 1.95
C GLY A 76 -13.43 -12.22 1.75
N PHE A 77 -14.23 -12.40 0.69
CA PHE A 77 -14.86 -13.66 0.32
C PHE A 77 -14.45 -14.05 -1.10
N ILE A 78 -13.98 -15.29 -1.28
CA ILE A 78 -13.51 -15.79 -2.57
C ILE A 78 -14.44 -16.93 -3.00
N VAL A 79 -15.10 -16.77 -4.14
CA VAL A 79 -15.95 -17.80 -4.76
C VAL A 79 -15.27 -18.29 -6.03
N LEU A 80 -15.10 -19.60 -6.17
CA LEU A 80 -14.59 -20.23 -7.38
C LEU A 80 -15.68 -21.14 -7.94
N GLU A 81 -16.24 -20.80 -9.10
CA GLU A 81 -17.17 -21.69 -9.79
C GLU A 81 -16.40 -22.73 -10.62
N GLY A 82 -16.79 -24.00 -10.45
CA GLY A 82 -16.33 -25.12 -11.30
C GLY A 82 -15.28 -26.05 -10.70
N ASN A 83 -14.76 -25.81 -9.50
CA ASN A 83 -13.74 -26.69 -8.91
C ASN A 83 -14.35 -27.69 -7.91
N LYS A 84 -14.53 -28.95 -8.35
CA LYS A 84 -14.90 -30.08 -7.47
C LYS A 84 -13.78 -30.53 -6.53
N ASP A 85 -12.59 -29.93 -6.63
CA ASP A 85 -11.37 -30.39 -5.94
C ASP A 85 -11.01 -29.65 -4.64
N MET A 86 -11.81 -28.68 -4.17
CA MET A 86 -11.54 -27.97 -2.91
C MET A 86 -12.68 -28.03 -1.88
N SER A 87 -13.55 -29.04 -1.94
CA SER A 87 -14.66 -29.20 -0.96
C SER A 87 -14.46 -30.32 0.06
N GLY A 88 -13.29 -30.98 0.09
CA GLY A 88 -13.09 -32.18 0.93
C GLY A 88 -12.70 -31.92 2.39
N ASN A 89 -12.19 -30.74 2.75
CA ASN A 89 -11.75 -30.43 4.12
C ASN A 89 -11.81 -28.91 4.44
N PHE A 90 -12.74 -28.20 3.81
CA PHE A 90 -12.82 -26.73 3.90
C PHE A 90 -13.33 -26.21 5.26
N MET A 91 -14.02 -27.04 6.05
CA MET A 91 -14.51 -26.64 7.38
C MET A 91 -13.39 -26.40 8.41
N ASN A 92 -12.15 -26.86 8.16
CA ASN A 92 -11.03 -26.62 9.07
C ASN A 92 -10.18 -25.38 8.71
N TYR A 93 -10.33 -24.83 7.49
CA TYR A 93 -9.57 -23.64 7.06
C TYR A 93 -10.30 -22.31 7.29
N LEU A 94 -11.60 -22.37 7.62
CA LEU A 94 -12.41 -21.19 8.01
C LEU A 94 -11.88 -20.49 9.26
N ALA A 95 -11.03 -21.13 10.07
CA ALA A 95 -10.57 -20.60 11.36
C ALA A 95 -9.23 -19.84 11.33
N LYS A 96 -8.54 -19.72 10.18
CA LYS A 96 -7.16 -19.16 10.15
C LYS A 96 -6.96 -17.85 9.41
N ILE A 97 -8.01 -17.28 8.82
CA ILE A 97 -7.96 -15.93 8.24
C ILE A 97 -9.15 -15.12 8.76
N ILE A 98 -9.23 -15.03 10.07
CA ILE A 98 -9.99 -14.01 10.79
C ILE A 98 -8.96 -13.49 11.80
N PHE A 99 -8.59 -12.21 11.67
CA PHE A 99 -7.70 -11.54 12.63
C PHE A 99 -8.31 -11.52 14.03
#